data_AF-A0A3C0BY10-F1
#
_entry.id   AF-A0A3C0BY10-F1
#
_cell.length_a   1.000
_cell.length_b   1.000
_cell.length_c   1.000
_cell.angle_alpha   90.00
_cell.angle_beta   90.00
_cell.angle_gamma   90.00
#
_symmetry.space_group_name_H-M   'P 1'
#
loop_
_entity.id
_entity.type
_entity.pdbx_description
1 polymer ?
#
loop_
_entity_poly.entity_id
_entity_poly.type
_entity_poly.pdbx_seq_one_letter_code
_entity_poly.pdbx_strand_id
1 'polypeptide(L)'
;EKMSKSVGNVVDPFVLAKDYGVDQLRYFLLREVPFGQDGNYSRDGIVQRINADLANDLGNLAQRSLSMIAKNCGGRVPAPGPLTESDRTILAAADGSLARVAEAIDDFAIHRALEIVWALIADANRYFAGEEPWAHKKTNPERMGTILYVTAEVTRQIAIQVAPVMPESAGRLLDQLGVPEDALSFAQLGVKGRLKPGTQLPAPQPVFPRHVEPGSEAASS
;
A
#
# COMPACT_ATOMS: atom_id res chain seq x y z
N GLU A 1 -14.68 -25.75 7.41
CA GLU A 1 -14.99 -26.60 8.59
C GLU A 1 -15.07 -25.70 9.82
N LYS A 2 -15.96 -25.96 10.78
CA LYS A 2 -16.11 -25.10 11.97
C LYS A 2 -14.91 -25.26 12.90
N MET A 3 -14.31 -24.17 13.34
CA MET A 3 -13.26 -24.22 14.38
C MET A 3 -13.85 -24.75 15.70
N SER A 4 -13.24 -25.79 16.25
CA SER A 4 -13.64 -26.38 17.53
C SER A 4 -12.43 -26.91 18.30
N LYS A 5 -12.37 -26.60 19.61
CA LYS A 5 -11.36 -27.15 20.51
C LYS A 5 -11.40 -28.68 20.54
N SER A 6 -12.58 -29.28 20.35
CA SER A 6 -12.74 -30.75 20.33
C SER A 6 -12.17 -31.42 19.07
N VAL A 7 -12.09 -30.68 17.96
CA VAL A 7 -11.56 -31.17 16.67
C VAL A 7 -10.07 -30.83 16.54
N GLY A 8 -9.53 -29.97 17.41
CA GLY A 8 -8.12 -29.57 17.40
C GLY A 8 -7.74 -28.61 16.26
N ASN A 9 -8.72 -28.09 15.51
CA ASN A 9 -8.54 -27.19 14.37
C ASN A 9 -8.69 -25.70 14.74
N VAL A 10 -8.63 -25.36 16.04
CA VAL A 10 -8.65 -23.95 16.49
C VAL A 10 -7.31 -23.32 16.16
N VAL A 11 -7.37 -22.18 15.49
CA VAL A 11 -6.19 -21.40 15.15
C VAL A 11 -6.01 -20.29 16.17
N ASP A 12 -4.87 -20.27 16.84
CA ASP A 12 -4.55 -19.24 17.83
C ASP A 12 -4.13 -17.94 17.10
N PRO A 13 -4.89 -16.83 17.27
CA PRO A 13 -4.57 -15.56 16.60
C PRO A 13 -3.21 -14.98 17.03
N PHE A 14 -2.70 -15.30 18.22
CA PHE A 14 -1.37 -14.86 18.65
C PHE A 14 -0.26 -15.62 17.94
N VAL A 15 -0.47 -16.90 17.66
CA VAL A 15 0.45 -17.69 16.82
C VAL A 15 0.45 -17.16 15.39
N LEU A 16 -0.73 -16.91 14.82
CA LEU A 16 -0.81 -16.31 13.47
C LEU A 16 -0.16 -14.93 13.39
N ALA A 17 -0.40 -14.07 14.38
CA ALA A 17 0.21 -12.74 14.40
C ALA A 17 1.74 -12.81 14.52
N LYS A 18 2.27 -13.80 15.25
CA LYS A 18 3.71 -14.07 15.34
C LYS A 18 4.28 -14.59 14.02
N ASP A 19 3.58 -15.50 13.36
CA ASP A 19 4.06 -16.17 12.15
C ASP A 19 3.97 -15.27 10.91
N TYR A 20 2.88 -14.50 10.78
CA TYR A 20 2.56 -13.71 9.58
C TYR A 20 2.72 -12.19 9.76
N GLY A 21 2.71 -11.70 11.00
CA GLY A 21 2.67 -10.27 11.34
C GLY A 21 1.25 -9.79 11.66
N VAL A 22 1.15 -8.82 12.58
CA VAL A 22 -0.12 -8.30 13.10
C VAL A 22 -0.94 -7.63 11.99
N ASP A 23 -0.33 -6.72 11.24
CA ASP A 23 -1.02 -5.99 10.16
C ASP A 23 -1.42 -6.90 9.00
N GLN A 24 -0.58 -7.86 8.65
CA GLN A 24 -0.85 -8.86 7.63
C GLN A 24 -2.08 -9.70 8.01
N LEU A 25 -2.16 -10.13 9.27
CA LEU A 25 -3.32 -10.86 9.78
C LEU A 25 -4.57 -9.99 9.79
N ARG A 26 -4.49 -8.73 10.25
CA ARG A 26 -5.61 -7.78 10.22
C ARG A 26 -6.13 -7.55 8.80
N TYR A 27 -5.23 -7.31 7.85
CA TYR A 27 -5.57 -7.17 6.43
C TYR A 27 -6.27 -8.42 5.90
N PHE A 28 -5.67 -9.60 6.10
CA PHE A 28 -6.24 -10.86 5.63
C PHE A 28 -7.67 -11.06 6.14
N LEU A 29 -7.88 -10.91 7.45
CA LEU A 29 -9.21 -11.12 8.06
C LEU A 29 -10.25 -10.14 7.55
N LEU A 30 -9.88 -8.87 7.38
CA LEU A 30 -10.80 -7.81 6.91
C LEU A 30 -11.02 -7.82 5.40
N ARG A 31 -10.11 -8.43 4.64
CA ARG A 31 -10.17 -8.51 3.17
C ARG A 31 -10.88 -9.78 2.67
N GLU A 32 -10.63 -10.91 3.32
CA GLU A 32 -11.05 -12.23 2.84
C GLU A 32 -12.49 -12.58 3.22
N VAL A 33 -12.99 -12.03 4.33
CA VAL A 33 -14.31 -12.36 4.87
C VAL A 33 -15.26 -11.19 4.65
N PRO A 34 -16.27 -11.31 3.76
CA PRO A 34 -17.35 -10.35 3.69
C PRO A 34 -18.04 -10.26 5.06
N PHE A 35 -18.20 -9.04 5.57
CA PHE A 35 -18.84 -8.83 6.86
C PHE A 35 -20.26 -9.42 6.84
N GLY A 36 -20.58 -10.24 7.85
CA GLY A 36 -21.87 -10.94 7.95
C GLY A 36 -21.96 -12.28 7.21
N GLN A 37 -20.89 -12.73 6.55
CA GLN A 37 -20.81 -14.06 5.93
C GLN A 37 -19.76 -14.94 6.61
N ASP A 38 -19.93 -16.26 6.51
CA ASP A 38 -18.91 -17.21 6.95
C ASP A 38 -17.69 -17.13 6.02
N GLY A 39 -16.51 -16.93 6.62
CA GLY A 39 -15.23 -16.92 5.93
C GLY A 39 -14.43 -18.19 6.17
N ASN A 40 -13.67 -18.63 5.16
CA ASN A 40 -12.73 -19.73 5.31
C ASN A 40 -11.31 -19.19 5.52
N TYR A 41 -10.70 -19.55 6.65
CA TYR A 41 -9.26 -19.37 6.83
C TYR A 41 -8.50 -20.53 6.18
N SER A 42 -7.42 -20.22 5.47
CA SER A 42 -6.39 -21.18 5.06
C SER A 42 -5.01 -20.54 5.14
N ARG A 43 -3.98 -21.35 5.45
CA ARG A 43 -2.57 -20.90 5.44
C ARG A 43 -2.18 -20.38 4.06
N ASP A 44 -2.50 -21.14 3.01
CA ASP A 44 -2.23 -20.72 1.64
C ASP A 44 -2.91 -19.40 1.28
N GLY A 45 -4.13 -19.17 1.78
CA GLY A 45 -4.89 -17.94 1.56
C GLY A 45 -4.19 -16.71 2.16
N ILE A 46 -3.77 -16.80 3.42
CA ILE A 46 -3.06 -15.67 4.07
C ILE A 46 -1.71 -15.41 3.41
N VAL A 47 -0.94 -16.46 3.08
CA VAL A 47 0.34 -16.32 2.37
C VAL A 47 0.14 -15.68 1.00
N GLN A 48 -0.87 -16.10 0.25
CA GLN A 48 -1.19 -15.53 -1.05
C GLN A 48 -1.54 -14.04 -0.95
N ARG A 49 -2.38 -13.64 0.02
CA ARG A 49 -2.73 -12.23 0.24
C ARG A 49 -1.53 -11.39 0.65
N ILE A 50 -0.69 -11.90 1.55
CA ILE A 50 0.54 -11.19 1.94
C ILE A 50 1.45 -10.97 0.72
N ASN A 51 1.67 -12.02 -0.07
CA ASN A 51 2.62 -11.95 -1.15
C ASN A 51 2.10 -11.16 -2.35
N ALA A 52 0.83 -11.37 -2.76
CA ALA A 52 0.25 -10.66 -3.89
C ALA A 52 -0.12 -9.21 -3.51
N ASP A 53 -1.06 -9.06 -2.60
CA ASP A 53 -1.69 -7.76 -2.31
C ASP A 53 -0.75 -6.80 -1.55
N LEU A 54 0.03 -7.31 -0.59
CA LEU A 54 0.88 -6.46 0.25
C LEU A 54 2.29 -6.30 -0.32
N ALA A 55 2.99 -7.40 -0.61
CA ALA A 55 4.37 -7.34 -1.06
C ALA A 55 4.51 -6.92 -2.53
N ASN A 56 3.77 -7.55 -3.45
CA ASN A 56 3.93 -7.31 -4.89
C ASN A 56 3.21 -6.05 -5.40
N ASP A 57 2.09 -5.67 -4.79
CA ASP A 57 1.32 -4.50 -5.22
C ASP A 57 1.73 -3.24 -4.46
N LEU A 58 1.33 -3.10 -3.20
CA LEU A 58 1.57 -1.88 -2.40
C LEU A 58 3.06 -1.69 -2.07
N GLY A 59 3.70 -2.74 -1.54
CA GLY A 59 5.10 -2.71 -1.11
C GLY A 59 6.05 -2.43 -2.27
N ASN A 60 5.85 -3.10 -3.41
CA ASN A 60 6.65 -2.88 -4.60
C ASN A 60 6.46 -1.48 -5.21
N LEU A 61 5.23 -0.95 -5.25
CA LEU A 61 4.98 0.42 -5.72
C LEU A 61 5.76 1.45 -4.88
N ALA A 62 5.64 1.35 -3.55
CA ALA A 62 6.36 2.21 -2.62
C ALA A 62 7.88 2.05 -2.78
N GLN A 63 8.37 0.81 -2.76
CA GLN A 63 9.81 0.53 -2.81
C GLN A 63 10.44 1.03 -4.13
N ARG A 64 9.81 0.79 -5.28
CA ARG A 64 10.35 1.22 -6.58
C ARG A 64 10.38 2.74 -6.71
N SER A 65 9.29 3.41 -6.35
CA SER A 65 9.19 4.87 -6.44
C SER A 65 10.16 5.56 -5.48
N LEU A 66 10.18 5.17 -4.20
CA LEU A 66 11.06 5.74 -3.18
C LEU A 66 12.54 5.46 -3.47
N SER A 67 12.88 4.25 -3.95
CA SER A 67 14.25 3.94 -4.37
C SER A 67 14.72 4.82 -5.52
N MET A 68 13.83 5.15 -6.46
CA MET A 68 14.16 6.07 -7.55
C MET A 68 14.31 7.51 -7.06
N ILE A 69 13.50 7.97 -6.12
CA ILE A 69 13.65 9.29 -5.49
C ILE A 69 14.99 9.38 -4.74
N ALA A 70 15.33 8.36 -3.95
CA ALA A 70 16.60 8.30 -3.24
C ALA A 70 17.81 8.39 -4.19
N LYS A 71 17.79 7.60 -5.27
CA LYS A 71 18.91 7.51 -6.22
C LYS A 71 19.03 8.69 -7.18
N ASN A 72 17.91 9.30 -7.58
CA ASN A 72 17.88 10.22 -8.71
C ASN A 72 17.38 11.63 -8.35
N CYS A 73 16.78 11.83 -7.17
CA CYS A 73 16.26 13.11 -6.70
C CYS A 73 16.91 13.54 -5.37
N GLY A 74 18.08 13.00 -5.05
CA GLY A 74 18.82 13.32 -3.82
C GLY A 74 18.11 12.93 -2.53
N GLY A 75 17.19 11.96 -2.59
CA GLY A 75 16.37 11.58 -1.43
C GLY A 75 15.41 12.67 -1.00
N ARG A 76 14.97 13.55 -1.91
CA ARG A 76 14.00 14.59 -1.62
C ARG A 76 12.77 14.44 -2.50
N VAL A 77 11.61 14.78 -1.96
CA VAL A 77 10.37 14.86 -2.74
C VAL A 77 10.60 15.78 -3.95
N PRO A 78 10.51 15.27 -5.19
CA PRO A 78 10.77 16.09 -6.37
C PRO A 78 9.68 17.16 -6.53
N ALA A 79 10.05 18.32 -7.07
CA ALA A 79 9.08 19.32 -7.49
C ALA A 79 8.44 18.85 -8.81
N PRO A 80 7.10 18.68 -8.87
CA PRO A 80 6.46 18.30 -10.12
C PRO A 80 6.49 19.47 -11.11
N GLY A 81 6.85 19.18 -12.35
CA GLY A 81 6.63 20.06 -13.50
C GLY A 81 5.16 20.03 -13.97
N PRO A 82 4.88 20.46 -15.21
CA PRO A 82 3.54 20.41 -15.77
C PRO A 82 2.97 18.98 -15.78
N LEU A 83 1.74 18.85 -15.26
CA LEU A 83 1.05 17.56 -15.22
C LEU A 83 0.53 17.18 -16.62
N THR A 84 0.67 15.91 -16.99
CA THR A 84 -0.02 15.31 -18.13
C THR A 84 -1.45 14.92 -17.76
N GLU A 85 -2.21 14.43 -18.72
CA GLU A 85 -3.56 13.91 -18.46
C GLU A 85 -3.53 12.65 -17.58
N SER A 86 -2.54 11.77 -17.79
CA SER A 86 -2.35 10.58 -16.96
C SER A 86 -2.07 10.93 -15.51
N ASP A 87 -1.22 11.94 -15.25
CA ASP A 87 -0.94 12.44 -13.90
C ASP A 87 -2.21 12.97 -13.21
N ARG A 88 -2.99 13.78 -13.93
CA ARG A 88 -4.23 14.36 -13.40
C ARG A 88 -5.25 13.28 -13.10
N THR A 89 -5.36 12.28 -13.96
CA THR A 89 -6.29 11.16 -13.82
C THR A 89 -6.01 10.38 -12.53
N ILE A 90 -4.76 9.95 -12.30
CA ILE A 90 -4.43 9.17 -11.10
C ILE A 90 -4.52 10.01 -9.83
N LEU A 91 -4.15 11.29 -9.88
CA LEU A 91 -4.32 12.21 -8.74
C LEU A 91 -5.79 12.43 -8.41
N ALA A 92 -6.65 12.62 -9.41
CA ALA A 92 -8.09 12.78 -9.20
C ALA A 92 -8.74 11.50 -8.65
N ALA A 93 -8.29 10.33 -9.12
CA ALA A 93 -8.73 9.04 -8.59
C ALA A 93 -8.39 8.88 -7.10
N ALA A 94 -7.18 9.29 -6.70
CA ALA A 94 -6.76 9.30 -5.29
C ALA A 94 -7.53 10.34 -4.47
N ASP A 95 -7.62 11.58 -4.95
CA ASP A 95 -8.31 12.68 -4.27
C ASP A 95 -9.82 12.37 -4.05
N GLY A 96 -10.43 11.58 -4.94
CA GLY A 96 -11.84 11.18 -4.88
C GLY A 96 -12.13 9.81 -4.26
N SER A 97 -11.13 9.03 -3.84
CA SER A 97 -11.38 7.66 -3.36
C SER A 97 -12.06 7.61 -2.00
N LEU A 98 -11.79 8.60 -1.13
CA LEU A 98 -12.25 8.61 0.26
C LEU A 98 -13.78 8.52 0.37
N ALA A 99 -14.53 9.19 -0.50
CA ALA A 99 -16.00 9.17 -0.43
C ALA A 99 -16.55 7.76 -0.59
N ARG A 100 -16.03 6.99 -1.56
CA ARG A 100 -16.44 5.60 -1.80
C ARG A 100 -15.97 4.67 -0.70
N VAL A 101 -14.77 4.91 -0.15
CA VAL A 101 -14.25 4.17 1.01
C VAL A 101 -15.14 4.41 2.24
N ALA A 102 -15.51 5.65 2.52
CA ALA A 102 -16.37 6.02 3.63
C ALA A 102 -17.76 5.39 3.51
N GLU A 103 -18.39 5.45 2.33
CA GLU A 103 -19.67 4.80 2.06
C GLU A 103 -19.62 3.29 2.36
N ALA A 104 -18.59 2.59 1.90
CA ALA A 104 -18.41 1.17 2.20
C ALA A 104 -18.18 0.90 3.70
N ILE A 105 -17.52 1.80 4.42
CA ILE A 105 -17.32 1.68 5.88
C ILE A 105 -18.63 1.93 6.63
N ASP A 106 -19.43 2.90 6.23
CA ASP A 106 -20.73 3.21 6.84
C ASP A 106 -21.71 2.03 6.70
N ASP A 107 -21.58 1.25 5.62
CA ASP A 107 -22.32 0.00 5.38
C ASP A 107 -21.70 -1.23 6.06
N PHE A 108 -20.69 -1.06 6.93
CA PHE A 108 -19.89 -2.12 7.55
C PHE A 108 -19.21 -3.07 6.54
N ALA A 109 -19.07 -2.66 5.29
CA ALA A 109 -18.46 -3.42 4.21
C ALA A 109 -16.95 -3.16 4.08
N ILE A 110 -16.18 -3.44 5.14
CA ILE A 110 -14.73 -3.17 5.20
C ILE A 110 -13.96 -3.85 4.04
N HIS A 111 -14.34 -5.07 3.67
CA HIS A 111 -13.77 -5.78 2.52
C HIS A 111 -13.94 -4.99 1.21
N ARG A 112 -15.07 -4.31 1.00
CA ARG A 112 -15.31 -3.44 -0.17
C ARG A 112 -14.50 -2.15 -0.09
N ALA A 113 -14.38 -1.56 1.11
CA ALA A 113 -13.50 -0.42 1.34
C ALA A 113 -12.04 -0.75 0.93
N LEU A 114 -11.54 -1.93 1.33
CA LEU A 114 -10.21 -2.41 0.93
C LEU A 114 -10.12 -2.71 -0.57
N GLU A 115 -11.16 -3.27 -1.19
CA GLU A 115 -11.20 -3.45 -2.65
C GLU A 115 -11.06 -2.14 -3.43
N ILE A 116 -11.72 -1.07 -2.96
CA ILE A 116 -11.63 0.26 -3.56
C ILE A 116 -10.19 0.79 -3.47
N VAL A 117 -9.55 0.64 -2.31
CA VAL A 117 -8.15 1.07 -2.13
C VAL A 117 -7.20 0.23 -2.98
N TRP A 118 -7.42 -1.09 -3.09
CA TRP A 118 -6.58 -1.95 -3.95
C TRP A 118 -6.77 -1.70 -5.44
N ALA A 119 -7.96 -1.31 -5.88
CA ALA A 119 -8.17 -0.83 -7.24
C ALA A 119 -7.31 0.42 -7.53
N LEU A 120 -7.22 1.35 -6.58
CA LEU A 120 -6.35 2.52 -6.69
C LEU A 120 -4.85 2.14 -6.71
N ILE A 121 -4.43 1.17 -5.91
CA ILE A 121 -3.05 0.63 -5.95
C ILE A 121 -2.75 0.03 -7.33
N ALA A 122 -3.69 -0.71 -7.92
CA ALA A 122 -3.54 -1.28 -9.25
C ALA A 122 -3.44 -0.18 -10.33
N ASP A 123 -4.28 0.86 -10.24
CA ASP A 123 -4.19 2.03 -11.12
C ASP A 123 -2.85 2.76 -10.99
N ALA A 124 -2.36 2.95 -9.77
CA ALA A 124 -1.07 3.58 -9.51
C ALA A 124 0.11 2.75 -10.05
N ASN A 125 0.04 1.41 -9.94
CA ASN A 125 1.03 0.53 -10.55
C ASN A 125 0.99 0.58 -12.08
N ARG A 126 -0.19 0.62 -12.69
CA ARG A 126 -0.36 0.80 -14.15
C ARG A 126 0.20 2.13 -14.62
N TYR A 127 -0.13 3.20 -13.91
CA TYR A 127 0.42 4.54 -14.16
C TYR A 127 1.95 4.52 -14.09
N PHE A 128 2.54 4.04 -13.00
CA PHE A 128 4.00 4.01 -12.84
C PHE A 128 4.69 3.17 -13.92
N ALA A 129 4.09 2.04 -14.30
CA ALA A 129 4.61 1.18 -15.35
C ALA A 129 4.50 1.82 -16.74
N GLY A 130 3.37 2.46 -17.07
CA GLY A 130 3.14 3.08 -18.36
C GLY A 130 3.91 4.39 -18.57
N GLU A 131 4.20 5.12 -17.50
CA GLU A 131 4.99 6.36 -17.55
C GLU A 131 6.50 6.13 -17.57
N GLU A 132 6.96 4.90 -17.33
CA GLU A 132 8.36 4.47 -17.44
C GLU A 132 9.39 5.49 -16.90
N PRO A 133 9.32 5.92 -15.62
CA PRO A 133 10.18 6.99 -15.10
C PRO A 133 11.68 6.70 -15.26
N TRP A 134 12.08 5.42 -15.34
CA TRP A 134 13.47 5.01 -15.57
C TRP A 134 14.00 5.42 -16.95
N ALA A 135 13.14 5.46 -17.97
CA ALA A 135 13.51 5.87 -19.33
C ALA A 135 13.82 7.37 -19.40
N HIS A 136 13.18 8.17 -18.54
CA HIS A 136 13.33 9.62 -18.50
C HIS A 136 14.58 10.11 -17.74
N LYS A 137 15.26 9.25 -16.98
CA LYS A 137 16.39 9.63 -16.11
C LYS A 137 17.47 10.48 -16.79
N LYS A 138 17.79 10.19 -18.05
CA LYS A 138 18.85 10.89 -18.82
C LYS A 138 18.30 11.96 -19.76
N THR A 139 17.08 11.77 -20.25
CA THR A 139 16.51 12.55 -21.35
C THR A 139 15.58 13.65 -20.86
N ASN A 140 14.82 13.38 -19.80
CA ASN A 140 13.88 14.34 -19.21
C ASN A 140 13.75 14.13 -17.69
N PRO A 141 14.75 14.53 -16.89
CA PRO A 141 14.73 14.37 -15.43
C PRO A 141 13.55 15.09 -14.76
N GLU A 142 13.05 16.18 -15.35
CA GLU A 142 11.86 16.88 -14.86
C GLU A 142 10.61 16.00 -14.96
N ARG A 143 10.39 15.34 -16.12
CA ARG A 143 9.27 14.40 -16.28
C ARG A 143 9.36 13.23 -15.30
N MET A 144 10.55 12.64 -15.14
CA MET A 144 10.78 11.62 -14.12
C MET A 144 10.39 12.14 -12.72
N GLY A 145 10.82 13.35 -12.37
CA GLY A 145 10.46 14.01 -11.11
C GLY A 145 8.95 14.13 -10.92
N THR A 146 8.21 14.57 -11.93
CA THR A 146 6.74 14.63 -11.89
C THR A 146 6.12 13.25 -11.65
N ILE A 147 6.56 12.22 -12.38
CA ILE A 147 6.01 10.86 -12.23
C ILE A 147 6.25 10.33 -10.82
N LEU A 148 7.46 10.52 -10.30
CA LEU A 148 7.84 10.11 -8.95
C LEU A 148 7.06 10.88 -7.88
N TYR A 149 6.85 12.19 -8.06
CA TYR A 149 6.01 13.00 -7.17
C TYR A 149 4.59 12.46 -7.11
N VAL A 150 3.95 12.27 -8.27
CA VAL A 150 2.57 11.79 -8.39
C VAL A 150 2.44 10.41 -7.72
N THR A 151 3.38 9.51 -7.97
CA THR A 151 3.36 8.16 -7.39
C THR A 151 3.52 8.19 -5.87
N ALA A 152 4.43 9.01 -5.36
CA ALA A 152 4.63 9.18 -3.92
C ALA A 152 3.39 9.79 -3.24
N GLU A 153 2.74 10.76 -3.88
CA GLU A 153 1.53 11.39 -3.36
C GLU A 153 0.34 10.42 -3.34
N VAL A 154 0.15 9.63 -4.39
CA VAL A 154 -0.90 8.59 -4.42
C VAL A 154 -0.62 7.53 -3.34
N THR A 155 0.64 7.12 -3.19
CA THR A 155 1.06 6.18 -2.13
C THR A 155 0.80 6.74 -0.73
N ARG A 156 1.02 8.04 -0.52
CA ARG A 156 0.69 8.73 0.75
C ARG A 156 -0.80 8.62 1.08
N GLN A 157 -1.67 8.91 0.11
CA GLN A 157 -3.12 8.83 0.32
C GLN A 157 -3.60 7.40 0.54
N ILE A 158 -2.99 6.42 -0.13
CA ILE A 158 -3.24 5.00 0.12
C ILE A 158 -2.84 4.64 1.55
N ALA A 159 -1.63 5.03 1.99
CA ALA A 159 -1.13 4.72 3.33
C ALA A 159 -2.05 5.26 4.43
N ILE A 160 -2.55 6.50 4.29
CA ILE A 160 -3.55 7.07 5.22
C ILE A 160 -4.84 6.25 5.20
N GLN A 161 -5.35 5.87 4.03
CA GLN A 161 -6.61 5.12 3.92
C GLN A 161 -6.53 3.70 4.48
N VAL A 162 -5.36 3.05 4.45
CA VAL A 162 -5.18 1.71 5.03
C VAL A 162 -4.82 1.74 6.52
N ALA A 163 -4.50 2.90 7.10
CA ALA A 163 -4.11 3.03 8.50
C ALA A 163 -5.12 2.42 9.52
N PRO A 164 -6.45 2.49 9.33
CA PRO A 164 -7.39 1.80 10.22
C PRO A 164 -7.23 0.27 10.22
N VAL A 165 -6.72 -0.30 9.13
CA VAL A 165 -6.55 -1.75 8.95
C VAL A 165 -5.13 -2.20 9.26
N MET A 166 -4.11 -1.47 8.81
CA MET A 166 -2.69 -1.79 8.99
C MET A 166 -1.92 -0.59 9.57
N PRO A 167 -2.14 -0.24 10.85
CA PRO A 167 -1.60 0.98 11.44
C PRO A 167 -0.07 1.06 11.42
N GLU A 168 0.64 -0.02 11.75
CA GLU A 168 2.11 -0.01 11.83
C GLU A 168 2.74 0.10 10.44
N SER A 169 2.19 -0.59 9.45
CA SER A 169 2.68 -0.60 8.07
C SER A 169 2.32 0.68 7.34
N ALA A 170 1.13 1.25 7.60
CA ALA A 170 0.77 2.59 7.14
C ALA A 170 1.71 3.65 7.71
N GLY A 171 2.01 3.59 9.01
CA GLY A 171 2.99 4.46 9.67
C GLY A 171 4.36 4.38 9.00
N ARG A 172 4.90 3.17 8.83
CA ARG A 172 6.19 2.96 8.15
C ARG A 172 6.23 3.45 6.70
N LEU A 173 5.12 3.38 5.97
CA LEU A 173 5.02 3.98 4.62
C LEU A 173 5.07 5.50 4.69
N LEU A 174 4.34 6.10 5.64
CA LEU A 174 4.24 7.55 5.81
C LEU A 174 5.54 8.16 6.32
N ASP A 175 6.26 7.46 7.21
CA ASP A 175 7.62 7.81 7.64
C ASP A 175 8.58 7.89 6.46
N GLN A 176 8.52 6.91 5.55
CA GLN A 176 9.35 6.89 4.35
C GLN A 176 8.99 7.98 3.34
N LEU A 177 7.79 8.53 3.43
CA LEU A 177 7.32 9.69 2.66
C LEU A 177 7.57 11.02 3.39
N GLY A 178 8.20 10.99 4.57
CA GLY A 178 8.48 12.18 5.37
C GLY A 178 7.23 12.86 5.92
N VAL A 179 6.14 12.10 6.12
CA VAL A 179 4.87 12.59 6.66
C VAL A 179 4.91 12.45 8.19
N PRO A 180 4.69 13.55 8.94
CA PRO A 180 4.69 13.50 10.40
C PRO A 180 3.45 12.78 10.95
N GLU A 181 3.56 12.24 12.17
CA GLU A 181 2.49 11.47 12.84
C GLU A 181 1.19 12.27 13.06
N ASP A 182 1.27 13.60 13.17
CA ASP A 182 0.09 14.47 13.30
C ASP A 182 -0.65 14.69 11.97
N ALA A 183 -0.07 14.26 10.84
CA ALA A 183 -0.63 14.38 9.50
C ALA A 183 -1.22 13.06 8.96
N LEU A 184 -1.56 12.11 9.84
CA LEU A 184 -2.10 10.80 9.47
C LEU A 184 -3.63 10.75 9.32
N SER A 185 -4.33 11.85 9.62
CA SER A 185 -5.80 11.88 9.57
C SER A 185 -6.36 11.96 8.15
N PHE A 186 -7.61 11.52 7.97
CA PHE A 186 -8.34 11.69 6.70
C PHE A 186 -8.51 13.16 6.30
N ALA A 187 -8.40 14.10 7.24
CA ALA A 187 -8.38 15.52 6.94
C ALA A 187 -7.11 15.96 6.17
N GLN A 188 -6.11 15.09 5.99
CA GLN A 188 -4.91 15.32 5.19
C GLN A 188 -4.98 14.68 3.80
N LEU A 189 -6.11 14.07 3.42
CA LEU A 189 -6.33 13.57 2.07
C LEU A 189 -6.65 14.73 1.10
N GLY A 190 -6.43 14.49 -0.18
CA GLY A 190 -6.63 15.47 -1.23
C GLY A 190 -5.55 16.55 -1.32
N VAL A 191 -5.82 17.55 -2.17
CA VAL A 191 -4.88 18.62 -2.56
C VAL A 191 -4.21 19.34 -1.37
N LYS A 192 -4.94 19.55 -0.28
CA LYS A 192 -4.46 20.30 0.90
C LYS A 192 -3.33 19.62 1.66
N GLY A 193 -3.28 18.30 1.66
CA GLY A 193 -2.30 17.52 2.42
C GLY A 193 -1.19 16.92 1.56
N ARG A 194 -1.09 17.35 0.29
CA ARG A 194 -0.10 16.81 -0.64
C ARG A 194 1.33 16.98 -0.14
N LEU A 195 2.19 16.06 -0.54
CA LEU A 195 3.62 16.11 -0.24
C LEU A 195 4.22 17.46 -0.66
N LYS A 196 5.02 18.03 0.24
CA LYS A 196 5.76 19.26 -0.01
C LYS A 196 7.06 18.95 -0.76
N PRO A 197 7.28 19.50 -1.97
CA PRO A 197 8.56 19.36 -2.66
C PRO A 197 9.74 19.79 -1.80
N GLY A 198 10.88 19.11 -1.96
CA GLY A 198 12.11 19.38 -1.21
C GLY A 198 12.20 18.72 0.16
N THR A 199 11.09 18.18 0.69
CA THR A 199 11.07 17.38 1.93
C THR A 199 12.09 16.25 1.84
N GLN A 200 12.97 16.15 2.84
CA GLN A 200 13.97 15.08 2.92
C GLN A 200 13.27 13.77 3.28
N LEU A 201 13.55 12.72 2.52
CA LEU A 201 13.08 11.37 2.76
C LEU A 201 14.20 10.53 3.40
N PRO A 202 13.88 9.60 4.31
CA PRO A 202 14.83 8.64 4.82
C PRO A 202 15.23 7.62 3.73
N ALA A 203 16.22 6.78 4.04
CA ALA A 203 16.58 5.68 3.16
C ALA A 203 15.39 4.71 3.00
N PRO A 204 15.00 4.33 1.76
CA PRO A 204 13.86 3.44 1.53
C PRO A 204 14.09 2.05 2.14
N GLN A 205 13.06 1.50 2.77
CA GLN A 205 13.05 0.19 3.42
C GLN A 205 11.81 -0.61 3.00
N PRO A 206 11.94 -1.92 2.71
CA PRO A 206 10.79 -2.76 2.44
C PRO A 206 9.79 -2.75 3.61
N VAL A 207 8.54 -2.40 3.33
CA VAL A 207 7.47 -2.39 4.35
C VAL A 207 6.84 -3.78 4.52
N PHE A 208 6.62 -4.47 3.40
CA PHE A 208 5.99 -5.79 3.37
C PHE A 208 6.99 -6.82 2.85
N PRO A 209 7.79 -7.46 3.72
CA PRO A 209 8.62 -8.58 3.30
C PRO A 209 7.72 -9.71 2.81
N ARG A 210 8.16 -10.44 1.78
CA ARG A 210 7.47 -11.63 1.31
C ARG A 210 7.47 -12.68 2.42
N HIS A 211 6.35 -13.38 2.56
CA HIS A 211 6.26 -14.53 3.46
C HIS A 211 6.68 -15.80 2.72
N VAL A 212 7.57 -16.57 3.35
CA VAL A 212 8.06 -17.86 2.89
C VAL A 212 7.75 -18.87 3.98
N GLU A 213 6.96 -19.89 3.65
CA GLU A 213 6.64 -20.94 4.60
C GLU A 213 7.92 -21.76 4.90
N PRO A 214 8.18 -22.13 6.17
CA PRO A 214 9.35 -22.93 6.53
C PRO A 214 9.37 -24.25 5.74
N GLY A 215 10.37 -24.40 4.86
CA GLY A 215 10.58 -25.62 4.05
C GLY A 215 10.33 -25.48 2.54
N SER A 216 9.88 -24.32 2.03
CA SER A 216 9.65 -24.14 0.58
C SER A 216 10.92 -23.82 -0.24
N GLU A 217 12.08 -23.63 0.40
CA GLU A 217 13.35 -23.36 -0.30
C GLU A 217 13.98 -24.61 -0.96
N ALA A 218 13.44 -25.81 -0.73
CA ALA A 218 14.02 -27.05 -1.25
C ALA A 218 13.66 -27.40 -2.71
N ALA A 219 12.89 -26.56 -3.43
CA ALA A 219 12.38 -26.89 -4.77
C ALA A 219 12.90 -25.99 -5.91
N SER A 220 13.89 -25.14 -5.65
CA SER A 220 14.57 -24.38 -6.71
C SER A 220 16.07 -24.54 -6.57
N SER A 221 16.57 -25.72 -6.94
CA SER A 221 17.96 -25.99 -7.30
C SER A 221 17.97 -26.80 -8.59
#